data_AF-G7EGI1-F1
#
_entry.id   AF-G7EGI1-F1
#
_cell.length_a   1.000
_cell.length_b   1.000
_cell.length_c   1.000
_cell.angle_alpha   90.00
_cell.angle_beta   90.00
_cell.angle_gamma   90.00
#
_symmetry.space_group_name_H-M   'P 1'
#
loop_
_entity.id
_entity.type
_entity.pdbx_description
1 polymer ?
#
loop_
_entity_poly.entity_id
_entity_poly.type
_entity_poly.pdbx_seq_one_letter_code
_entity_poly.pdbx_strand_id
1 'polypeptide(L)'
;MQAQTIIKESGVLFGTSGARGLVDVFSANVCAAFTIAFIDAIENDFSFDTVAIAIDNRPSSYAMAQACASALKLHGLDVKYYGVLPTPALAFKAMQDCMPSIMVTGSHIPFDRNGLKFYRPDGEISKQDEVAIFNSPVKVQPLPANLIELNIDKSAKDAYCQRYSCLFTPDTLKGKK
;
A
#
# COMPACT_ATOMS: atom_id res chain seq x y z
N MET A 1 -6.72 4.09 -19.95
CA MET A 1 -6.36 2.72 -20.39
C MET A 1 -6.90 1.73 -19.35
N GLN A 2 -7.11 0.46 -19.68
CA GLN A 2 -7.54 -0.54 -18.68
C GLN A 2 -6.36 -0.92 -17.78
N ALA A 3 -6.61 -1.15 -16.48
CA ALA A 3 -5.57 -1.47 -15.51
C ALA A 3 -4.80 -2.74 -15.90
N GLN A 4 -5.52 -3.81 -16.29
CA GLN A 4 -4.91 -5.05 -16.75
C GLN A 4 -3.92 -4.87 -17.91
N THR A 5 -4.18 -3.93 -18.83
CA THR A 5 -3.28 -3.65 -19.97
C THR A 5 -1.97 -3.04 -19.47
N ILE A 6 -2.06 -2.00 -18.65
CA ILE A 6 -0.90 -1.31 -18.06
C ILE A 6 -0.05 -2.30 -17.23
N ILE A 7 -0.72 -3.12 -16.41
CA ILE A 7 -0.05 -4.09 -15.54
C ILE A 7 0.69 -5.14 -16.38
N LYS A 8 0.02 -5.77 -17.35
CA LYS A 8 0.62 -6.83 -18.18
C LYS A 8 1.80 -6.30 -19.02
N GLU A 9 1.68 -5.09 -19.57
CA GLU A 9 2.75 -4.45 -20.35
C GLU A 9 3.98 -4.07 -19.50
N SER A 10 3.79 -3.82 -18.19
CA SER A 10 4.89 -3.46 -17.29
C SER A 10 5.84 -4.62 -16.97
N GLY A 11 5.40 -5.86 -17.13
CA GLY A 11 6.15 -7.06 -16.70
C GLY A 11 6.25 -7.24 -15.17
N VAL A 12 5.57 -6.42 -14.36
CA VAL A 12 5.44 -6.62 -12.91
C VAL A 12 4.50 -7.79 -12.64
N LEU A 13 4.91 -8.70 -11.75
CA LEU A 13 4.16 -9.91 -11.42
C LEU A 13 3.91 -10.03 -9.92
N PHE A 14 2.82 -10.69 -9.56
CA PHE A 14 2.62 -11.20 -8.20
C PHE A 14 3.56 -12.38 -7.93
N GLY A 15 4.08 -12.44 -6.71
CA GLY A 15 4.94 -13.54 -6.23
C GLY A 15 4.31 -14.27 -5.03
N THR A 16 5.14 -14.64 -4.05
CA THR A 16 4.64 -15.21 -2.79
C THR A 16 3.70 -14.23 -2.07
N SER A 17 4.12 -12.96 -1.95
CA SER A 17 3.27 -11.86 -1.48
C SER A 17 3.66 -10.54 -2.14
N GLY A 18 2.62 -9.83 -2.61
CA GLY A 18 2.72 -8.54 -3.29
C GLY A 18 3.21 -8.62 -4.74
N ALA A 19 2.97 -7.53 -5.47
CA ALA A 19 3.49 -7.29 -6.82
C ALA A 19 4.93 -6.79 -6.73
N ARG A 20 5.86 -7.37 -7.52
CA ARG A 20 7.29 -7.06 -7.45
C ARG A 20 7.92 -6.96 -8.84
N GLY A 21 8.97 -6.14 -8.93
CA GLY A 21 9.66 -5.83 -10.19
C GLY A 21 10.87 -4.94 -9.96
N LEU A 22 11.61 -4.64 -11.02
CA LEU A 22 12.63 -3.60 -11.01
C LEU A 22 12.00 -2.24 -10.67
N VAL A 23 12.76 -1.34 -10.05
CA VAL A 23 12.26 0.02 -9.76
C VAL A 23 11.79 0.71 -11.06
N ASP A 24 12.53 0.56 -12.15
CA ASP A 24 12.27 1.24 -13.42
C ASP A 24 10.92 0.85 -14.08
N VAL A 25 10.37 -0.33 -13.75
CA VAL A 25 9.07 -0.76 -14.28
C VAL A 25 7.89 -0.26 -13.44
N PHE A 26 8.12 0.21 -12.21
CA PHE A 26 7.11 0.84 -11.36
C PHE A 26 6.93 2.32 -11.71
N SER A 27 6.59 2.60 -12.97
CA SER A 27 6.17 3.95 -13.37
C SER A 27 4.94 4.41 -12.58
N ALA A 28 4.69 5.72 -12.57
CA ALA A 28 3.51 6.28 -11.90
C ALA A 28 2.19 5.65 -12.41
N ASN A 29 2.09 5.40 -13.72
CA ASN A 29 0.92 4.74 -14.32
C ASN A 29 0.77 3.27 -13.87
N VAL A 30 1.87 2.55 -13.69
CA VAL A 30 1.86 1.17 -13.20
C VAL A 30 1.41 1.13 -11.73
N CYS A 31 1.94 2.03 -10.90
CA CYS A 31 1.51 2.17 -9.50
C CYS A 31 0.01 2.52 -9.40
N ALA A 32 -0.46 3.46 -10.23
CA ALA A 32 -1.88 3.82 -10.31
C ALA A 32 -2.75 2.64 -10.76
N ALA A 33 -2.30 1.88 -11.78
CA ALA A 33 -3.05 0.74 -12.29
C ALA A 33 -3.22 -0.35 -11.23
N PHE A 34 -2.14 -0.75 -10.56
CA PHE A 34 -2.23 -1.69 -9.44
C PHE A 34 -3.13 -1.18 -8.31
N THR A 35 -3.04 0.12 -8.01
CA THR A 35 -3.84 0.74 -6.95
C THR A 35 -5.33 0.69 -7.24
N ILE A 36 -5.76 1.13 -8.43
CA ILE A 36 -7.18 1.14 -8.79
C ILE A 36 -7.71 -0.28 -9.02
N ALA A 37 -6.89 -1.17 -9.61
CA ALA A 37 -7.27 -2.58 -9.73
C ALA A 37 -7.43 -3.28 -8.38
N PHE A 38 -6.66 -2.87 -7.36
CA PHE A 38 -6.85 -3.34 -5.99
C PHE A 38 -8.17 -2.87 -5.40
N ILE A 39 -8.55 -1.60 -5.58
CA ILE A 39 -9.85 -1.09 -5.11
C ILE A 39 -11.00 -1.81 -5.81
N ASP A 40 -10.97 -1.91 -7.13
CA ASP A 40 -11.96 -2.62 -7.96
C ASP A 40 -12.13 -4.10 -7.53
N ALA A 41 -11.04 -4.75 -7.12
CA ALA A 41 -11.09 -6.14 -6.67
C ALA A 41 -11.82 -6.35 -5.33
N ILE A 42 -11.96 -5.32 -4.50
CA ILE A 42 -12.48 -5.47 -3.12
C ILE A 42 -13.70 -4.60 -2.81
N GLU A 43 -14.06 -3.65 -3.68
CA GLU A 43 -15.11 -2.66 -3.42
C GLU A 43 -16.52 -3.26 -3.25
N ASN A 44 -16.75 -4.47 -3.77
CA ASN A 44 -18.02 -5.18 -3.59
C ASN A 44 -18.12 -5.93 -2.25
N ASP A 45 -16.98 -6.22 -1.62
CA ASP A 45 -16.90 -6.96 -0.36
C ASP A 45 -16.82 -6.03 0.86
N PHE A 46 -16.33 -4.80 0.66
CA PHE A 46 -16.09 -3.84 1.72
C PHE A 46 -16.54 -2.42 1.36
N SER A 47 -17.12 -1.73 2.34
CA SER A 47 -17.42 -0.29 2.23
C SER A 47 -16.31 0.51 2.88
N PHE A 48 -15.64 1.36 2.11
CA PHE A 48 -14.59 2.25 2.59
C PHE A 48 -14.54 3.52 1.73
N ASP A 49 -14.11 4.63 2.33
CA ASP A 49 -13.84 5.90 1.64
C ASP A 49 -12.36 6.30 1.70
N THR A 50 -11.56 5.61 2.52
CA THR A 50 -10.18 5.96 2.83
C THR A 50 -9.27 4.74 2.70
N VAL A 51 -8.09 4.94 2.10
CA VAL A 51 -7.05 3.91 1.96
C VAL A 51 -5.80 4.34 2.72
N ALA A 52 -5.22 3.43 3.49
CA ALA A 52 -3.96 3.69 4.18
C ALA A 52 -2.75 3.35 3.30
N ILE A 53 -1.71 4.19 3.32
CA ILE A 53 -0.46 3.94 2.60
C ILE A 53 0.73 4.12 3.56
N ALA A 54 1.68 3.20 3.52
CA ALA A 54 2.98 3.37 4.15
C ALA A 54 4.10 2.84 3.24
N ILE A 55 5.33 3.24 3.55
CA ILE A 55 6.51 2.90 2.76
C ILE A 55 7.64 2.32 3.59
N ASP A 56 8.57 1.65 2.91
CA ASP A 56 9.92 1.41 3.43
C ASP A 56 10.88 2.56 3.11
N ASN A 57 12.17 2.37 3.40
CA ASN A 57 13.23 3.37 3.18
C ASN A 57 13.86 3.33 1.78
N ARG A 58 13.27 2.65 0.78
CA ARG A 58 13.85 2.67 -0.57
C ARG A 58 13.64 4.05 -1.22
N PRO A 59 14.63 4.56 -1.97
CA PRO A 59 14.53 5.88 -2.62
C PRO A 59 13.30 6.02 -3.54
N SER A 60 12.87 4.94 -4.18
CA SER A 60 11.71 4.94 -5.07
C SER A 60 10.36 4.90 -4.35
N SER A 61 10.32 4.53 -3.07
CA SER A 61 9.06 4.22 -2.38
C SER A 61 8.16 5.45 -2.21
N TYR A 62 8.72 6.63 -1.95
CA TYR A 62 7.92 7.86 -1.82
C TYR A 62 7.21 8.21 -3.13
N ALA A 63 7.93 8.21 -4.26
CA ALA A 63 7.35 8.51 -5.56
C ALA A 63 6.27 7.49 -5.97
N MET A 64 6.47 6.21 -5.68
CA MET A 64 5.46 5.17 -5.88
C MET A 64 4.22 5.42 -5.01
N ALA A 65 4.39 5.78 -3.74
CA ALA A 65 3.28 6.12 -2.84
C ALA A 65 2.51 7.35 -3.32
N GLN A 66 3.19 8.37 -3.84
CA GLN A 66 2.55 9.56 -4.43
C GLN A 66 1.67 9.19 -5.63
N ALA A 67 2.13 8.28 -6.49
CA ALA A 67 1.37 7.80 -7.63
C ALA A 67 0.11 7.02 -7.19
N CYS A 68 0.26 6.11 -6.22
CA CYS A 68 -0.89 5.39 -5.64
C CYS A 68 -1.91 6.36 -5.04
N ALA A 69 -1.45 7.30 -4.21
CA ALA A 69 -2.30 8.26 -3.53
C ALA A 69 -3.02 9.22 -4.50
N SER A 70 -2.33 9.67 -5.55
CA SER A 70 -2.91 10.52 -6.58
C SER A 70 -4.01 9.78 -7.37
N ALA A 71 -3.79 8.49 -7.67
CA ALA A 71 -4.79 7.66 -8.34
C ALA A 71 -6.06 7.50 -7.49
N LEU A 72 -5.89 7.23 -6.18
CA LEU A 72 -7.01 7.10 -5.24
C LEU A 72 -7.84 8.39 -5.16
N LYS A 73 -7.17 9.54 -5.07
CA LYS A 73 -7.84 10.85 -5.04
C LYS A 73 -8.63 11.13 -6.31
N LEU A 74 -8.12 10.77 -7.48
CA LEU A 74 -8.87 10.85 -8.75
C LEU A 74 -10.08 9.90 -8.78
N HIS A 75 -10.04 8.83 -8.00
CA HIS A 75 -11.14 7.88 -7.85
C HIS A 75 -12.10 8.22 -6.70
N GLY A 76 -11.97 9.41 -6.09
CA GLY A 76 -12.84 9.86 -5.02
C GLY A 76 -12.55 9.24 -3.65
N LEU A 77 -11.41 8.56 -3.47
CA LEU A 77 -10.99 7.99 -2.20
C LEU A 77 -10.00 8.90 -1.47
N ASP A 78 -10.16 8.98 -0.16
CA ASP A 78 -9.22 9.60 0.75
C ASP A 78 -7.99 8.72 1.01
N VAL A 79 -6.91 9.36 1.46
CA VAL A 79 -5.63 8.69 1.70
C VAL A 79 -5.11 9.08 3.07
N LYS A 80 -4.84 8.08 3.92
CA LYS A 80 -4.03 8.25 5.14
C LYS A 80 -2.62 7.76 4.89
N TYR A 81 -1.68 8.69 4.77
CA TYR A 81 -0.28 8.34 4.59
C TYR A 81 0.43 8.27 5.95
N TYR A 82 0.94 7.09 6.30
CA TYR A 82 1.60 6.86 7.59
C TYR A 82 3.13 6.97 7.56
N GLY A 83 3.70 7.41 6.43
CA GLY A 83 5.15 7.58 6.30
C GLY A 83 5.90 6.25 6.26
N VAL A 84 7.15 6.30 6.73
CA VAL A 84 8.02 5.12 6.86
C VAL A 84 7.66 4.38 8.15
N LEU A 85 7.16 3.15 8.03
CA LEU A 85 6.91 2.27 9.17
C LEU A 85 6.93 0.78 8.78
N PRO A 86 7.02 -0.16 9.74
CA PRO A 86 6.95 -1.59 9.43
C PRO A 86 5.61 -2.00 8.81
N THR A 87 5.63 -2.91 7.83
CA THR A 87 4.40 -3.50 7.25
C THR A 87 3.36 -3.95 8.28
N PRO A 88 3.71 -4.65 9.39
CA PRO A 88 2.70 -5.05 10.37
C PRO A 88 2.07 -3.87 11.11
N ALA A 89 2.74 -2.72 11.22
CA ALA A 89 2.17 -1.51 11.82
C ALA A 89 1.12 -0.87 10.90
N LEU A 90 1.38 -0.84 9.58
CA LEU A 90 0.37 -0.45 8.59
C LEU A 90 -0.86 -1.35 8.69
N ALA A 91 -0.65 -2.66 8.54
CA ALA A 91 -1.75 -3.63 8.51
C ALA A 91 -2.56 -3.59 9.80
N PHE A 92 -1.89 -3.52 10.96
CA PHE A 92 -2.56 -3.44 12.26
C PHE A 92 -3.46 -2.20 12.36
N LYS A 93 -2.95 -1.00 12.04
CA LYS A 93 -3.74 0.22 12.15
C LYS A 93 -4.86 0.27 11.11
N ALA A 94 -4.58 -0.14 9.88
CA ALA A 94 -5.57 -0.13 8.79
C ALA A 94 -6.75 -1.06 9.09
N MET A 95 -6.49 -2.28 9.57
CA MET A 95 -7.55 -3.22 9.96
C MET A 95 -8.37 -2.71 11.16
N GLN A 96 -7.75 -2.02 12.13
CA GLN A 96 -8.49 -1.41 13.24
C GLN A 96 -9.45 -0.30 12.77
N ASP A 97 -9.08 0.41 11.71
CA ASP A 97 -9.87 1.49 11.12
C ASP A 97 -10.77 0.99 9.98
N CYS A 98 -10.85 -0.33 9.76
CA CYS A 98 -11.58 -0.95 8.64
C CYS A 98 -11.21 -0.39 7.25
N MET A 99 -9.94 -0.02 7.07
CA MET A 99 -9.43 0.53 5.80
C MET A 99 -8.64 -0.51 5.02
N PRO A 100 -8.76 -0.57 3.69
CA PRO A 100 -7.75 -1.23 2.87
C PRO A 100 -6.42 -0.47 2.96
N SER A 101 -5.31 -1.16 2.71
CA SER A 101 -3.99 -0.51 2.74
C SER A 101 -2.99 -1.05 1.73
N ILE A 102 -2.06 -0.18 1.35
CA ILE A 102 -0.99 -0.46 0.40
C ILE A 102 0.35 -0.17 1.07
N MET A 103 1.18 -1.21 1.20
CA MET A 103 2.57 -1.06 1.62
C MET A 103 3.48 -1.00 0.39
N VAL A 104 4.22 0.09 0.23
CA VAL A 104 5.28 0.19 -0.78
C VAL A 104 6.57 -0.36 -0.18
N THR A 105 6.97 -1.55 -0.61
CA THR A 105 8.21 -2.18 -0.15
C THR A 105 8.67 -3.32 -1.05
N GLY A 106 9.99 -3.40 -1.26
CA GLY A 106 10.64 -4.60 -1.79
C GLY A 106 10.80 -5.71 -0.74
N SER A 107 10.58 -5.40 0.55
CA SER A 107 10.90 -6.29 1.66
C SER A 107 12.36 -6.76 1.56
N HIS A 108 12.60 -8.07 1.50
CA HIS A 108 13.92 -8.67 1.46
C HIS A 108 14.58 -8.74 0.06
N ILE A 109 13.92 -8.28 -1.00
CA ILE A 109 14.47 -8.41 -2.37
C ILE A 109 15.62 -7.42 -2.61
N PRO A 110 16.45 -7.64 -3.64
CA PRO A 110 17.53 -6.72 -4.02
C PRO A 110 17.12 -5.24 -4.12
N PHE A 111 18.10 -4.34 -3.94
CA PHE A 111 17.85 -2.90 -3.79
C PHE A 111 17.31 -2.22 -5.07
N ASP A 112 17.68 -2.75 -6.24
CA ASP A 112 17.24 -2.33 -7.58
C ASP A 112 15.78 -2.69 -7.90
N ARG A 113 15.07 -3.29 -6.95
CA ARG A 113 13.68 -3.71 -7.06
C ARG A 113 12.80 -3.05 -6.00
N ASN A 114 11.50 -3.01 -6.24
CA ASN A 114 10.52 -2.60 -5.23
C ASN A 114 9.22 -3.41 -5.40
N GLY A 115 8.17 -3.02 -4.68
CA GLY A 115 6.88 -3.70 -4.77
C GLY A 115 5.75 -3.01 -4.04
N LEU A 116 4.55 -3.55 -4.28
CA LEU A 116 3.31 -3.16 -3.63
C LEU A 116 2.73 -4.39 -2.93
N LYS A 117 2.45 -4.29 -1.63
CA LYS A 117 1.65 -5.28 -0.91
C LYS A 117 0.30 -4.68 -0.57
N PHE A 118 -0.74 -5.48 -0.70
CA PHE A 118 -2.12 -5.04 -0.51
C PHE A 118 -2.73 -5.78 0.68
N TYR A 119 -3.48 -5.04 1.48
CA TYR A 119 -4.27 -5.57 2.58
C TYR A 119 -5.70 -5.05 2.44
N ARG A 120 -6.65 -5.96 2.47
CA ARG A 120 -8.07 -5.65 2.62
C ARG A 120 -8.35 -5.16 4.05
N PRO A 121 -9.53 -4.61 4.33
CA PRO A 121 -9.93 -4.24 5.69
C PRO A 121 -9.84 -5.38 6.71
N ASP A 122 -9.89 -6.65 6.27
CA ASP A 122 -9.86 -7.83 7.12
C ASP A 122 -8.52 -8.61 7.12
N GLY A 123 -7.52 -8.21 6.32
CA GLY A 123 -6.25 -8.93 6.26
C GLY A 123 -5.47 -8.81 4.96
N GLU A 124 -4.46 -9.65 4.79
CA GLU A 124 -3.69 -9.73 3.54
C GLU A 124 -4.58 -10.25 2.41
N ILE A 125 -4.37 -9.74 1.18
CA ILE A 125 -5.11 -10.21 0.01
C ILE A 125 -4.88 -11.71 -0.24
N SER A 126 -5.91 -12.38 -0.72
CA SER A 126 -5.88 -13.78 -1.14
C SER A 126 -5.28 -13.95 -2.54
N LYS A 127 -5.01 -15.20 -2.94
CA LYS A 127 -4.62 -15.50 -4.33
C LYS A 127 -5.72 -15.21 -5.35
N GLN A 128 -6.99 -15.27 -4.94
CA GLN A 128 -8.10 -14.89 -5.80
C GLN A 128 -8.10 -13.38 -6.04
N ASP A 129 -7.80 -12.59 -5.00
CA ASP A 129 -7.66 -11.14 -5.11
C ASP A 129 -6.48 -10.76 -6.03
N GLU A 130 -5.33 -11.45 -5.93
CA GLU A 130 -4.21 -11.23 -6.86
C GLU A 130 -4.63 -11.44 -8.34
N VAL A 131 -5.42 -12.48 -8.61
CA VAL A 131 -5.94 -12.76 -9.96
C VAL A 131 -6.93 -11.69 -10.40
N ALA A 132 -7.80 -11.22 -9.50
CA ALA A 132 -8.75 -10.14 -9.78
C ALA A 132 -8.02 -8.84 -10.11
N ILE A 133 -7.02 -8.45 -9.29
CA ILE A 133 -6.18 -7.27 -9.53
C ILE A 133 -5.48 -7.36 -10.88
N PHE A 134 -4.84 -8.49 -11.18
CA PHE A 134 -4.06 -8.66 -12.40
C PHE A 134 -4.90 -8.64 -13.69
N ASN A 135 -6.19 -8.97 -13.59
CA ASN A 135 -7.12 -9.01 -14.72
C ASN A 135 -8.20 -7.92 -14.67
N SER A 136 -8.11 -6.96 -13.75
CA SER A 136 -9.12 -5.92 -13.60
C SER A 136 -9.26 -5.08 -14.88
N PRO A 137 -10.46 -5.00 -15.48
CA PRO A 137 -10.72 -4.19 -16.65
C PRO A 137 -10.94 -2.71 -16.32
N VAL A 138 -10.86 -2.33 -15.03
CA VAL A 138 -11.13 -0.97 -14.56
C VAL A 138 -10.31 0.06 -15.32
N LYS A 139 -10.95 1.18 -15.67
CA LYS A 139 -10.27 2.26 -16.37
C LYS A 139 -9.45 3.08 -15.37
N VAL A 140 -8.17 3.19 -15.63
CA VAL A 140 -7.27 4.08 -14.87
C VAL A 140 -7.33 5.47 -15.49
N GLN A 141 -7.67 6.46 -14.68
CA GLN A 141 -7.64 7.86 -15.06
C GLN A 141 -6.18 8.33 -15.22
N PRO A 142 -5.86 9.18 -16.20
CA PRO A 142 -4.52 9.75 -16.33
C PRO A 142 -4.14 10.54 -15.08
N LEU A 143 -2.94 10.29 -14.55
CA LEU A 143 -2.41 11.07 -13.44
C LEU A 143 -2.11 12.52 -13.88
N PRO A 144 -2.27 13.51 -12.98
CA PRO A 144 -1.83 14.88 -13.23
C PRO A 144 -0.31 14.96 -13.38
N ALA A 145 0.18 16.02 -14.03
CA ALA A 145 1.62 16.26 -14.18
C ALA A 145 2.34 16.40 -12.83
N ASN A 146 1.67 16.98 -11.83
CA ASN A 146 2.16 17.09 -10.46
C ASN A 146 1.36 16.12 -9.58
N LEU A 147 2.06 15.15 -8.99
CA LEU A 147 1.46 14.24 -8.00
C LEU A 147 1.25 14.95 -6.66
N ILE A 148 0.33 14.43 -5.86
CA ILE A 148 0.02 15.03 -4.57
C ILE A 148 1.19 14.87 -3.59
N GLU A 149 1.37 15.87 -2.73
CA GLU A 149 2.26 15.74 -1.56
C GLU A 149 1.59 14.92 -0.46
N LEU A 150 2.40 14.13 0.26
CA LEU A 150 1.89 13.22 1.28
C LEU A 150 2.23 13.74 2.68
N ASN A 151 1.17 14.09 3.42
CA ASN A 151 1.31 14.50 4.82
C ASN A 151 1.33 13.28 5.73
N ILE A 152 2.33 13.19 6.62
CA ILE A 152 2.48 12.05 7.53
C ILE A 152 1.46 12.14 8.67
N ASP A 153 0.62 11.13 8.78
CA ASP A 153 -0.19 10.82 9.94
C ASP A 153 0.59 9.84 10.85
N LYS A 154 0.77 10.22 12.13
CA LYS A 154 1.57 9.43 13.09
C LYS A 154 0.76 8.37 13.83
N SER A 155 -0.57 8.34 13.66
CA SER A 155 -1.46 7.48 14.44
C SER A 155 -1.17 5.99 14.29
N ALA A 156 -0.70 5.52 13.13
CA ALA A 156 -0.29 4.13 12.96
C ALA A 156 0.96 3.76 13.76
N LYS A 157 1.96 4.65 13.79
CA LYS A 157 3.16 4.48 14.61
C LYS A 157 2.77 4.43 16.09
N ASP A 158 1.96 5.38 16.54
CA ASP A 158 1.57 5.50 17.93
C ASP A 158 0.74 4.30 18.38
N ALA A 159 -0.24 3.87 17.59
CA ALA A 159 -1.06 2.68 17.85
C ALA A 159 -0.22 1.40 17.90
N TYR A 160 0.74 1.24 16.99
CA TYR A 160 1.59 0.05 16.98
C TYR A 160 2.57 0.03 18.16
N CYS A 161 3.12 1.18 18.58
CA CYS A 161 3.88 1.26 19.82
C CYS A 161 3.00 0.92 21.04
N GLN A 162 1.78 1.46 21.09
CA GLN A 162 0.83 1.21 22.17
C GLN A 162 0.44 -0.27 22.28
N ARG A 163 0.27 -0.97 21.15
CA ARG A 163 -0.02 -2.41 21.10
C ARG A 163 0.92 -3.24 21.97
N TYR A 164 2.20 -2.86 22.05
CA TYR A 164 3.19 -3.57 22.87
C TYR A 164 3.35 -2.95 24.24
N SER A 165 3.42 -1.61 24.35
CA SER A 165 3.68 -0.96 25.62
C SER A 165 2.53 -1.14 26.62
N CYS A 166 1.28 -1.30 26.18
CA CYS A 166 0.14 -1.50 27.08
C CYS A 166 0.13 -2.86 27.80
N LEU A 167 0.94 -3.83 27.34
CA LEU A 167 1.07 -5.14 27.97
C LEU A 167 1.98 -5.12 29.21
N PHE A 168 2.69 -4.01 29.44
CA PHE A 168 3.75 -3.91 30.43
C PHE A 168 3.60 -2.64 31.26
N THR A 169 4.01 -2.68 32.53
CA THR A 169 4.17 -1.44 33.32
C THR A 169 5.42 -0.68 32.85
N PRO A 170 5.48 0.65 33.01
CA PRO A 170 6.62 1.46 32.55
C PRO A 170 8.00 0.97 33.06
N ASP A 171 8.05 0.36 34.23
CA ASP A 171 9.28 -0.13 34.86
C ASP A 171 9.63 -1.58 34.47
N THR A 172 8.86 -2.25 33.61
CA THR A 172 9.02 -3.69 33.30
C THR A 172 10.43 -4.05 32.83
N LEU A 173 11.08 -3.16 32.08
CA LEU A 173 12.45 -3.37 31.57
C LEU A 173 13.49 -2.49 32.26
N LYS A 174 13.14 -1.81 33.37
CA LYS A 174 14.07 -0.93 34.08
C LYS A 174 15.27 -1.73 34.60
N GLY A 175 16.48 -1.29 34.22
CA GLY A 175 17.73 -1.92 34.64
C GLY A 175 18.08 -3.21 33.91
N LYS A 176 17.28 -3.64 32.92
CA LYS A 176 17.63 -4.75 32.03
C LYS A 176 18.50 -4.22 30.88
N LYS A 177 19.59 -4.94 30.57
CA LYS A 177 20.47 -4.72 29.41
C LYS A 177 20.24 -5.83 28.41
#